data_AF-A0A928Z1T6-F1
#
_entry.id   AF-A0A928Z1T6-F1
#
_cell.length_a   1.000
_cell.length_b   1.000
_cell.length_c   1.000
_cell.angle_alpha   90.00
_cell.angle_beta   90.00
_cell.angle_gamma   90.00
#
_symmetry.space_group_name_H-M   'P 1'
#
loop_
_entity.id
_entity.type
_entity.pdbx_description
1 polymer ?
#
loop_
_entity_poly.entity_id
_entity_poly.type
_entity_poly.pdbx_seq_one_letter_code
_entity_poly.pdbx_strand_id
1 'polypeptide(L)'
;MDIRKCCDLLDLRPGYSQEDLKQAYKDLVQVWHPDRFSHSERLKQKAESKLKQINLAYEVLDQALVKRAKLQAHRAAQSMNSPESVEEQIVRSAYEQSVAWGSRPGQRLRFQLSIVLWSVGMFGGLIGLIAMLAWLSSNLMLIWGAVVVVGGYFGLRWFHEQQQR
;
A
#
# COMPACT_ATOMS: atom_id res chain seq x y z
N MET A 1 -5.25 23.70 24.30
CA MET A 1 -5.87 22.40 23.93
C MET A 1 -4.74 21.47 23.53
N ASP A 2 -4.70 20.24 24.05
CA ASP A 2 -3.59 19.32 23.79
C ASP A 2 -3.71 18.67 22.41
N ILE A 3 -2.61 18.61 21.64
CA ILE A 3 -2.58 18.01 20.29
C ILE A 3 -3.09 16.57 20.30
N ARG A 4 -2.72 15.77 21.32
CA ARG A 4 -3.20 14.38 21.47
C ARG A 4 -4.72 14.30 21.58
N LYS A 5 -5.33 15.14 22.40
CA LYS A 5 -6.80 15.20 22.54
C LYS A 5 -7.48 15.64 21.25
N CYS A 6 -6.86 16.52 20.47
CA CYS A 6 -7.38 16.90 19.16
C CYS A 6 -7.30 15.73 18.16
N CYS A 7 -6.21 14.95 18.17
CA CYS A 7 -6.10 13.74 17.35
C CYS A 7 -7.18 12.73 17.73
N ASP A 8 -7.38 12.47 19.02
CA ASP A 8 -8.40 11.54 19.49
C ASP A 8 -9.82 12.01 19.09
N LEU A 9 -10.06 13.33 19.11
CA LEU A 9 -11.35 13.91 18.70
C LEU A 9 -11.63 13.74 17.21
N LEU A 10 -10.59 13.80 16.37
CA LEU A 10 -10.69 13.57 14.93
C LEU A 10 -10.47 12.10 14.54
N ASP A 11 -10.31 11.19 15.52
CA ASP A 11 -9.98 9.78 15.31
C ASP A 11 -8.71 9.55 14.44
N LEU A 12 -7.70 10.40 14.66
CA LEU A 12 -6.45 10.39 13.91
C LEU A 12 -5.33 9.70 14.69
N ARG A 13 -4.55 8.87 13.99
CA ARG A 13 -3.34 8.24 14.54
C ARG A 13 -2.16 9.22 14.61
N PRO A 14 -1.23 9.04 15.58
CA PRO A 14 -0.01 9.83 15.64
C PRO A 14 0.82 9.59 14.37
N GLY A 15 1.25 10.67 13.72
CA GLY A 15 1.91 10.61 12.41
C GLY A 15 0.99 10.80 11.21
N TYR A 16 -0.26 11.23 11.44
CA TYR A 16 -1.20 11.63 10.39
C TYR A 16 -0.58 12.60 9.37
N SER A 17 -0.94 12.42 8.10
CA SER A 17 -0.60 13.33 7.00
C SER A 17 -1.59 14.50 6.93
N GLN A 18 -1.28 15.51 6.10
CA GLN A 18 -2.21 16.63 5.91
C GLN A 18 -3.50 16.15 5.19
N GLU A 19 -3.36 15.15 4.34
CA GLU A 19 -4.45 14.50 3.63
C GLU A 19 -5.38 13.79 4.61
N ASP A 20 -4.81 13.03 5.56
CA ASP A 20 -5.59 12.33 6.59
C ASP A 20 -6.38 13.31 7.46
N LEU A 21 -5.75 14.44 7.87
CA LEU A 21 -6.41 15.48 8.64
C LEU A 21 -7.60 16.08 7.89
N LYS A 22 -7.43 16.38 6.59
CA LYS A 22 -8.50 16.92 5.74
C LYS A 22 -9.63 15.90 5.52
N GLN A 23 -9.28 14.63 5.36
CA GLN A 23 -10.27 13.57 5.15
C GLN A 23 -11.11 13.36 6.40
N ALA A 24 -10.49 13.17 7.57
CA ALA A 24 -11.18 13.02 8.85
C ALA A 24 -12.08 14.22 9.16
N TYR A 25 -11.61 15.43 8.87
CA TYR A 25 -12.43 16.64 8.99
C TYR A 25 -13.69 16.58 8.12
N LYS A 26 -13.55 16.26 6.83
CA LYS A 26 -14.69 16.17 5.91
C LYS A 26 -15.71 15.11 6.35
N ASP A 27 -15.23 13.94 6.77
CA ASP A 27 -16.07 12.84 7.23
C ASP A 27 -16.88 13.26 8.47
N LEU A 28 -16.23 13.90 9.44
CA LEU A 28 -16.89 14.38 10.66
C LEU A 28 -17.87 15.53 10.39
N VAL A 29 -17.53 16.47 9.51
CA VAL A 29 -18.43 17.56 9.11
C VAL A 29 -19.67 17.00 8.44
N GLN A 30 -19.54 15.99 7.58
CA GLN A 30 -20.66 15.32 6.93
C GLN A 30 -21.57 14.62 7.95
N VAL A 31 -20.99 13.97 8.96
CA VAL A 31 -21.75 13.32 10.04
C VAL A 31 -22.49 14.35 10.90
N TRP A 32 -21.80 15.42 11.31
CA TRP A 32 -22.30 16.42 12.25
C TRP A 32 -22.91 17.67 11.59
N HIS A 33 -23.26 17.60 10.29
CA HIS A 33 -23.82 18.74 9.58
C HIS A 33 -25.22 19.10 10.15
N PRO A 34 -25.48 20.38 10.51
CA PRO A 34 -26.73 20.78 11.18
C PRO A 34 -27.98 20.51 10.33
N ASP A 35 -27.86 20.53 9.01
CA ASP A 35 -28.95 20.26 8.07
C ASP A 35 -29.51 18.83 8.20
N ARG A 36 -28.65 17.86 8.55
CA ARG A 36 -29.05 16.46 8.77
C ARG A 36 -29.91 16.27 10.02
N PHE A 37 -29.88 17.25 10.93
CA PHE A 37 -30.62 17.21 12.20
C PHE A 37 -31.73 18.28 12.25
N SER A 38 -32.15 18.78 11.08
CA SER A 38 -33.21 19.79 10.91
C SER A 38 -34.54 19.43 11.60
N HIS A 39 -34.81 18.13 11.79
CA HIS A 39 -36.05 17.64 12.38
C HIS A 39 -36.09 17.71 13.92
N SER A 40 -34.95 17.97 14.59
CA SER A 40 -34.89 18.03 16.06
C SER A 40 -33.93 19.11 16.54
N GLU A 41 -34.47 20.20 17.07
CA GLU A 41 -33.70 21.35 17.57
C GLU A 41 -32.66 20.96 18.63
N ARG A 42 -32.99 19.99 19.50
CA ARG A 42 -32.05 19.46 20.50
C ARG A 42 -30.84 18.78 19.86
N LEU A 43 -31.03 18.03 18.77
CA LEU A 43 -29.93 17.35 18.08
C LEU A 43 -29.13 18.34 17.24
N LYS A 44 -29.78 19.32 16.62
CA LYS A 44 -29.12 20.41 15.89
C LYS A 44 -28.14 21.18 16.78
N GLN A 45 -28.55 21.57 17.98
CA GLN A 45 -27.67 22.25 18.95
C GLN A 45 -26.47 21.37 19.37
N LYS A 46 -26.68 20.06 19.55
CA LYS A 46 -25.58 19.12 19.83
C LYS A 46 -24.62 19.00 18.64
N ALA A 47 -25.15 18.94 17.42
CA ALA A 47 -24.35 18.85 16.21
C ALA A 47 -23.50 20.12 16.02
N GLU A 48 -24.08 21.30 16.24
CA GLU A 48 -23.36 22.57 16.19
C GLU A 48 -22.25 22.66 17.23
N SER A 49 -22.53 22.24 18.48
CA SER A 49 -21.51 22.18 19.54
C SER A 49 -20.36 21.23 19.19
N LYS A 50 -20.68 20.07 18.59
CA LYS A 50 -19.67 19.10 18.13
C LYS A 50 -18.87 19.62 16.94
N LEU A 51 -19.53 20.22 15.96
CA LEU A 51 -18.88 20.81 14.80
C LEU A 51 -17.90 21.92 15.21
N LYS A 52 -18.28 22.75 16.18
CA LYS A 52 -17.38 23.77 16.76
C LYS A 52 -16.13 23.15 17.38
N GLN A 53 -16.26 22.03 18.10
CA GLN A 53 -15.12 21.32 18.67
C GLN A 53 -14.21 20.73 17.57
N ILE A 54 -14.81 20.17 16.52
CA ILE A 54 -14.08 19.63 15.36
C ILE A 54 -13.29 20.73 14.65
N ASN A 55 -13.90 21.89 14.42
CA ASN A 55 -13.22 23.03 13.77
C ASN A 55 -12.02 23.52 14.60
N LEU A 56 -12.20 23.70 15.92
CA LEU A 56 -11.12 24.10 16.81
C LEU A 56 -9.97 23.08 16.82
N ALA A 57 -10.30 21.79 16.85
CA ALA A 57 -9.30 20.74 16.82
C ALA A 57 -8.55 20.70 15.48
N TYR A 58 -9.25 20.87 14.35
CA TYR A 58 -8.64 20.95 13.03
C TYR A 58 -7.64 22.11 12.93
N GLU A 59 -8.00 23.32 13.37
CA GLU A 59 -7.11 24.48 13.36
C GLU A 59 -5.83 24.25 14.15
N VAL A 60 -5.95 23.66 15.34
CA VAL A 60 -4.78 23.35 16.20
C VAL A 60 -3.86 22.34 15.53
N LEU A 61 -4.42 21.29 14.91
CA LEU A 61 -3.65 20.23 14.25
C LEU A 61 -3.00 20.73 12.95
N ASP A 62 -3.69 21.56 12.16
CA ASP A 62 -3.16 22.14 10.92
C ASP A 62 -1.99 23.09 11.22
N GLN A 63 -2.15 23.97 12.23
CA GLN A 63 -1.06 24.84 12.68
C GLN A 63 0.15 24.03 13.18
N ALA A 64 -0.07 22.92 13.87
CA ALA A 64 1.01 22.04 14.32
C ALA A 64 1.75 21.40 13.13
N LEU A 65 1.03 20.96 12.09
CA LEU A 65 1.62 20.44 10.85
C LEU A 65 2.46 21.50 10.13
N VAL A 66 1.92 22.71 9.95
CA VAL A 66 2.63 23.81 9.30
C VAL A 66 3.89 24.20 10.07
N LYS A 67 3.81 24.27 11.41
CA LYS A 67 4.98 24.53 12.26
C LYS A 67 6.05 23.45 12.10
N ARG A 68 5.64 22.17 12.08
CA ARG A 68 6.56 21.04 11.86
C ARG A 68 7.24 21.12 10.50
N ALA A 69 6.49 21.39 9.43
CA ALA A 69 7.03 21.53 8.08
C ALA A 69 8.05 22.67 7.98
N LYS A 70 7.74 23.84 8.56
CA LYS A 70 8.68 24.97 8.63
C LYS A 70 9.97 24.63 9.38
N LEU A 71 9.85 23.95 10.53
CA LEU A 71 11.01 23.52 11.31
C LEU A 71 11.88 22.53 10.54
N GLN A 72 11.26 21.59 9.82
CA GLN A 72 11.95 20.64 8.96
C GLN A 72 12.69 21.34 7.81
N ALA A 73 12.05 22.29 7.13
CA ALA A 73 12.66 23.07 6.07
C ALA A 73 13.86 23.89 6.59
N HIS A 74 13.72 24.54 7.75
CA HIS A 74 14.81 25.29 8.36
C HIS A 74 16.00 24.40 8.71
N ARG A 75 15.76 23.22 9.29
CA ARG A 75 16.81 22.24 9.60
C ARG A 75 17.52 21.72 8.34
N ALA A 76 16.77 21.45 7.28
CA ALA A 76 17.34 21.03 6.00
C ALA A 76 18.23 22.13 5.40
N ALA A 77 17.77 23.39 5.42
CA ALA A 77 18.55 24.53 4.96
C ALA A 77 19.82 24.77 5.81
N GLN A 78 19.75 24.59 7.13
CA GLN A 78 20.91 24.69 8.02
C GLN A 78 21.95 23.58 7.75
N SER A 79 21.49 22.36 7.49
CA SER A 79 22.37 21.24 7.13
C SER A 79 23.12 21.47 5.81
N MET A 80 22.55 22.25 4.89
CA MET A 80 23.18 22.57 3.60
C MET A 80 24.15 23.77 3.68
N ASN A 81 24.10 24.57 4.74
CA ASN A 81 24.93 25.78 4.92
C ASN A 81 26.04 25.62 5.97
N SER A 82 26.28 24.42 6.50
CA SER A 82 27.33 24.20 7.50
C SER A 82 28.62 23.67 6.84
N PRO A 83 29.68 24.49 6.67
CA PRO A 83 30.96 24.05 6.10
C PRO A 83 31.61 22.93 6.93
N GLU A 84 31.30 22.84 8.23
CA GLU A 84 31.82 21.80 9.14
C GLU A 84 31.35 20.38 8.75
N SER A 85 30.09 20.21 8.33
CA SER A 85 29.56 18.90 7.91
C SER A 85 30.12 18.40 6.57
N VAL A 86 30.50 19.32 5.69
CA VAL A 86 31.09 19.00 4.39
C VAL A 86 32.55 18.61 4.58
N GLU A 87 33.31 19.34 5.38
CA GLU A 87 34.69 18.97 5.72
C GLU A 87 34.74 17.65 6.48
N GLU A 88 33.86 17.42 7.46
CA GLU A 88 33.81 16.17 8.21
C GLU A 88 33.42 14.97 7.31
N GLN A 89 32.51 15.16 6.33
CA GLN A 89 32.21 14.13 5.32
C GLN A 89 33.36 13.90 4.34
N ILE A 90 34.07 14.95 3.91
CA ILE A 90 35.24 14.83 3.02
C ILE A 90 36.37 14.10 3.76
N VAL A 91 36.66 14.47 5.01
CA VAL A 91 37.70 13.84 5.81
C VAL A 91 37.35 12.39 6.15
N ARG A 92 36.09 12.11 6.51
CA ARG A 92 35.63 10.74 6.80
C ARG A 92 35.66 9.86 5.54
N SER A 93 35.22 10.37 4.39
CA SER A 93 35.29 9.64 3.11
C SER A 93 36.73 9.44 2.64
N ALA A 94 37.61 10.43 2.81
CA ALA A 94 39.04 10.30 2.51
C ALA A 94 39.72 9.27 3.43
N TYR A 95 39.36 9.25 4.72
CA TYR A 95 39.86 8.26 5.67
C TYR A 95 39.38 6.85 5.30
N GLU A 96 38.09 6.64 5.08
CA GLU A 96 37.53 5.35 4.65
C GLU A 96 38.16 4.85 3.35
N GLN A 97 38.37 5.74 2.37
CA GLN A 97 39.01 5.41 1.10
C GLN A 97 40.48 5.04 1.28
N SER A 98 41.20 5.67 2.22
CA SER A 98 42.59 5.32 2.56
C SER A 98 42.70 3.96 3.24
N VAL A 99 41.75 3.60 4.11
CA VAL A 99 41.71 2.32 4.82
C VAL A 99 41.40 1.17 3.84
N ALA A 100 40.62 1.45 2.79
CA ALA A 100 40.27 0.47 1.75
C ALA A 100 41.47 0.01 0.87
N TRP A 101 42.55 0.79 0.75
CA TRP A 101 43.75 0.36 0.02
C TRP A 101 44.68 -0.57 0.83
N GLY A 102 44.47 -0.68 2.14
CA GLY A 102 45.28 -1.51 3.04
C GLY A 102 44.91 -2.99 3.09
N SER A 103 43.85 -3.42 2.40
CA SER A 103 43.41 -4.82 2.37
C SER A 103 43.19 -5.28 0.93
N ARG A 104 44.24 -5.84 0.31
CA ARG A 104 44.07 -6.77 -0.80
C ARG A 104 44.71 -8.11 -0.45
N PRO A 105 43.90 -9.17 -0.37
CA PRO A 105 44.13 -10.29 -1.25
C PRO A 105 42.93 -10.47 -2.20
N GLY A 106 43.25 -10.80 -3.44
CA GLY A 106 42.28 -10.89 -4.51
C GLY A 106 41.27 -12.03 -4.33
N GLN A 107 40.07 -11.78 -4.83
CA GLN A 107 39.15 -12.77 -5.38
C GLN A 107 38.10 -11.99 -6.19
N ARG A 108 38.28 -11.98 -7.52
CA ARG A 108 37.43 -12.71 -8.46
C ARG A 108 35.96 -12.25 -8.42
N LEU A 109 35.63 -11.48 -9.45
CA LEU A 109 34.31 -11.26 -10.06
C LEU A 109 33.14 -11.95 -9.34
N ARG A 110 32.41 -11.18 -8.51
CA ARG A 110 30.98 -11.42 -8.20
C ARG A 110 30.21 -10.10 -8.12
N PHE A 111 30.47 -9.20 -9.06
CA PHE A 111 29.48 -8.18 -9.44
C PHE A 111 29.08 -8.45 -10.87
N GLN A 112 28.15 -9.40 -11.05
CA GLN A 112 27.10 -9.36 -12.07
C GLN A 112 26.13 -10.50 -11.74
N LEU A 113 24.82 -10.23 -11.82
CA LEU A 113 23.68 -11.15 -11.61
C LEU A 113 23.13 -11.35 -10.18
N SER A 114 22.76 -10.27 -9.48
CA SER A 114 21.73 -10.36 -8.41
C SER A 114 20.48 -9.51 -8.66
N ILE A 115 20.50 -8.61 -9.66
CA ILE A 115 19.32 -7.83 -10.05
C ILE A 115 18.36 -8.60 -10.98
N VAL A 116 18.82 -9.66 -11.67
CA VAL A 116 17.98 -10.48 -12.56
C VAL A 116 17.33 -11.67 -11.83
N LEU A 117 17.77 -12.00 -10.61
CA LEU A 117 17.34 -13.20 -9.89
C LEU A 117 16.16 -13.01 -8.93
N TRP A 118 15.70 -11.78 -8.68
CA TRP A 118 14.45 -11.55 -7.93
C TRP A 118 13.20 -11.43 -8.83
N SER A 119 13.31 -11.57 -10.14
CA SER A 119 12.17 -11.35 -11.07
C SER A 119 11.39 -12.61 -11.47
N VAL A 120 11.86 -13.81 -11.14
CA VAL A 120 11.20 -15.07 -11.59
C VAL A 120 10.59 -15.89 -10.44
N GLY A 121 10.83 -15.54 -9.17
CA GLY A 121 10.50 -16.41 -8.04
C GLY A 121 9.40 -15.96 -7.07
N MET A 122 8.95 -14.69 -7.08
CA MET A 122 8.06 -14.17 -6.02
C MET A 122 6.70 -13.58 -6.45
N PHE A 123 6.36 -13.60 -7.74
CA PHE A 123 5.04 -13.16 -8.23
C PHE A 123 4.20 -14.27 -8.89
N GLY A 124 4.68 -15.53 -8.87
CA GLY A 124 4.04 -16.66 -9.54
C GLY A 124 3.02 -17.45 -8.72
N GLY A 125 2.81 -17.13 -7.44
CA GLY A 125 1.93 -17.94 -6.58
C GLY A 125 0.44 -17.80 -6.91
N LEU A 126 -0.05 -16.57 -7.10
CA LEU A 126 -1.48 -16.30 -7.26
C LEU A 126 -1.90 -16.09 -8.72
N ILE A 127 -1.10 -15.34 -9.49
CA ILE A 127 -1.31 -15.18 -10.94
C ILE A 127 -1.01 -16.50 -11.67
N GLY A 128 0.00 -17.24 -11.22
CA GLY A 128 0.31 -18.57 -11.74
C GLY A 128 -0.79 -19.60 -11.45
N LEU A 129 -1.45 -19.55 -10.28
CA LEU A 129 -2.59 -20.42 -9.97
C LEU A 129 -3.79 -20.15 -10.90
N ILE A 130 -4.11 -18.87 -11.14
CA ILE A 130 -5.21 -18.48 -12.04
C ILE A 130 -4.90 -18.90 -13.49
N ALA A 131 -3.67 -18.69 -13.95
CA ALA A 131 -3.23 -19.15 -15.28
C ALA A 131 -3.18 -20.69 -15.38
N MET A 132 -2.78 -21.39 -14.31
CA MET A 132 -2.72 -22.85 -14.25
C MET A 132 -4.12 -23.48 -14.23
N LEU A 133 -5.10 -22.87 -13.55
CA LEU A 133 -6.50 -23.29 -13.62
C LEU A 133 -7.11 -23.07 -15.01
N ALA A 134 -6.79 -21.95 -15.67
CA ALA A 134 -7.21 -21.67 -17.04
C ALA A 134 -6.54 -22.60 -18.08
N TRP A 135 -5.32 -23.07 -17.79
CA TRP A 135 -4.64 -24.07 -18.62
C TRP A 135 -5.19 -25.48 -18.41
N LEU A 136 -5.55 -25.83 -17.16
CA LEU A 136 -6.15 -27.12 -16.81
C LEU A 136 -7.55 -27.31 -17.43
N SER A 137 -8.34 -26.24 -17.59
CA SER A 137 -9.64 -26.31 -18.28
C SER A 137 -9.52 -26.63 -19.78
N SER A 138 -8.44 -26.19 -20.43
CA SER A 138 -8.27 -26.36 -21.89
C SER A 138 -7.92 -27.80 -22.29
N ASN A 139 -7.31 -28.59 -21.40
CA ASN A 139 -6.94 -29.98 -21.71
C ASN A 139 -8.01 -31.03 -21.33
N LEU A 140 -9.04 -30.64 -20.57
CA LEU A 140 -10.17 -31.53 -20.25
C LEU A 140 -11.16 -31.69 -21.43
N MET A 141 -11.28 -30.70 -22.31
CA MET A 141 -12.20 -30.75 -23.46
C MET A 141 -11.77 -31.77 -24.53
N LEU A 142 -10.45 -31.97 -24.72
CA LEU A 142 -9.96 -32.94 -25.70
C LEU A 142 -10.16 -34.39 -25.25
N ILE A 143 -10.06 -34.65 -23.94
CA ILE A 143 -10.32 -35.99 -23.37
C ILE A 143 -11.82 -36.31 -23.41
N TRP A 144 -12.70 -35.35 -23.12
CA TRP A 144 -14.15 -35.55 -23.24
C TRP A 144 -14.62 -35.70 -24.70
N GLY A 145 -14.01 -34.96 -25.65
CA GLY A 145 -14.29 -35.12 -27.07
C GLY A 145 -13.99 -36.53 -27.59
N ALA A 146 -12.87 -37.13 -27.19
CA ALA A 146 -12.52 -38.50 -27.56
C ALA A 146 -13.46 -39.55 -26.94
N VAL A 147 -13.89 -39.36 -25.69
CA VAL A 147 -14.83 -40.27 -25.00
C VAL A 147 -16.21 -40.23 -25.65
N VAL A 148 -16.69 -39.08 -26.12
CA VAL A 148 -17.99 -38.98 -26.81
C VAL A 148 -17.95 -39.64 -28.19
N VAL A 149 -16.83 -39.52 -28.92
CA VAL A 149 -16.69 -40.19 -30.23
C VAL A 149 -16.61 -41.71 -30.07
N VAL A 150 -15.85 -42.23 -29.10
CA VAL A 150 -15.76 -43.68 -28.86
C VAL A 150 -17.06 -44.25 -28.25
N GLY A 151 -17.74 -43.49 -27.39
CA GLY A 151 -19.04 -43.86 -26.82
C GLY A 151 -20.19 -43.86 -27.85
N GLY A 152 -20.19 -42.92 -28.79
CA GLY A 152 -21.16 -42.87 -29.88
C GLY A 152 -21.07 -44.06 -30.83
N TYR A 153 -19.86 -44.55 -31.13
CA TYR A 153 -19.65 -45.73 -31.99
C TYR A 153 -20.09 -47.05 -31.33
N PHE A 154 -20.04 -47.16 -30.00
CA PHE A 154 -20.53 -48.34 -29.27
C PHE A 154 -22.06 -48.34 -29.08
N GLY A 155 -22.69 -47.16 -28.95
CA GLY A 155 -24.14 -47.03 -28.72
C GLY A 155 -25.03 -47.45 -29.90
N LEU A 156 -24.61 -47.20 -31.14
CA LEU A 156 -25.35 -47.62 -32.33
C LEU A 156 -25.32 -49.15 -32.58
N ARG A 157 -24.30 -49.85 -32.07
CA ARG A 157 -24.17 -51.31 -32.23
C ARG A 157 -24.98 -52.08 -31.17
N TRP A 158 -25.08 -51.56 -29.95
CA TRP A 158 -25.84 -52.19 -28.86
C TRP A 158 -27.36 -52.17 -29.09
N PHE A 159 -27.89 -51.12 -29.73
CA PHE A 159 -29.32 -51.01 -30.04
C PHE A 159 -29.79 -52.03 -31.10
N HIS A 160 -28.89 -52.45 -32.00
CA HIS A 160 -29.20 -53.47 -33.02
C HIS A 160 -29.23 -54.90 -32.45
N GLU A 161 -28.65 -55.12 -31.27
CA GLU A 161 -28.57 -56.43 -30.60
C GLU A 161 -29.75 -56.70 -29.64
N GLN A 162 -30.51 -55.66 -29.26
CA GLN A 162 -31.69 -55.76 -28.37
C GLN A 162 -33.01 -56.00 -29.11
N GLN A 163 -33.02 -56.01 -30.45
CA GLN A 163 -34.24 -56.25 -31.25
C GLN A 163 -34.41 -57.71 -31.73
N GLN A 164 -33.57 -58.64 -31.26
CA GLN A 164 -33.68 -60.09 -31.54
C GLN A 164 -33.73 -60.97 -30.28
N ARG A 165 -34.37 -60.49 -29.21
CA ARG A 165 -34.86 -61.33 -28.09
C ARG A 165 -36.34 -61.10 -27.85
#